data_AF-A0A0C2ZV91-F1
#
_entry.id   AF-A0A0C2ZV91-F1
#
_cell.length_a   1.000
_cell.length_b   1.000
_cell.length_c   1.000
_cell.angle_alpha   90.00
_cell.angle_beta   90.00
_cell.angle_gamma   90.00
#
_symmetry.space_group_name_H-M   'P 1'
#
loop_
_entity.id
_entity.type
_entity.pdbx_description
1 polymer ?
#
loop_
_entity_poly.entity_id
_entity_poly.type
_entity_poly.pdbx_seq_one_letter_code
_entity_poly.pdbx_strand_id
1 'polypeptide(L)'
;MHRISDTRVGGTSKRNLRMFQKLCGQDSFKNVIIVTTMWGRVTSEEGQQREQELKLSDDLLKALIDGGATMARHDGTQESALNVIRDLLHRNDTVAQIVRELVIEKKGLLDTEAGMELQREVRSVLQKHQENLRTLEDEIREAERQSDKRAEEEAAADRRKALEDIAKLRRELEKLENTSGTGIRCVGGFYVLSDWLE
;
A
#
# COMPACT_ATOMS: atom_id res chain seq x y z
N MET A 1 9.55 5.79 -2.98
CA MET A 1 10.38 6.98 -2.64
C MET A 1 10.19 7.32 -1.18
N HIS A 2 11.26 7.69 -0.47
CA HIS A 2 11.26 8.03 0.96
C HIS A 2 12.01 9.35 1.19
N ARG A 3 11.63 10.13 2.20
CA ARG A 3 12.34 11.38 2.56
C ARG A 3 13.34 11.07 3.66
N ILE A 4 14.62 11.33 3.43
CA ILE A 4 15.66 11.07 4.43
C ILE A 4 15.55 12.00 5.66
N SER A 5 14.84 13.12 5.49
CA SER A 5 14.52 14.06 6.57
C SER A 5 13.57 13.48 7.62
N ASP A 6 12.79 12.46 7.27
CA ASP A 6 11.80 11.88 8.18
C ASP A 6 12.49 10.90 9.14
N THR A 7 12.23 11.01 10.43
CA THR A 7 12.87 10.16 11.46
C THR A 7 12.25 8.78 11.58
N ARG A 8 11.11 8.53 10.91
CA ARG A 8 10.41 7.25 10.93
C ARG A 8 9.63 7.00 9.65
N VAL A 9 9.54 5.74 9.24
CA VAL A 9 8.58 5.32 8.22
C VAL A 9 7.19 5.23 8.87
N GLY A 10 6.31 6.15 8.49
CA GLY A 10 4.94 6.23 9.00
C GLY A 10 4.11 4.98 8.72
N GLY A 11 3.08 4.73 9.54
CA GLY A 11 2.23 3.53 9.43
C GLY A 11 1.60 3.34 8.05
N THR A 12 1.13 4.42 7.42
CA THR A 12 0.58 4.39 6.05
C THR A 12 1.63 3.97 5.02
N SER A 13 2.87 4.46 5.14
CA SER A 13 3.96 4.09 4.24
C SER A 13 4.31 2.61 4.37
N LYS A 14 4.33 2.07 5.60
CA LYS A 14 4.53 0.63 5.84
C LYS A 14 3.41 -0.22 5.23
N ARG A 15 2.16 0.22 5.39
CA ARG A 15 0.97 -0.41 4.79
C ARG A 15 1.09 -0.47 3.27
N ASN A 16 1.39 0.66 2.64
CA ASN A 16 1.57 0.76 1.20
C ASN A 16 2.75 -0.09 0.69
N LEU A 17 3.84 -0.16 1.46
CA LEU A 17 5.02 -0.94 1.10
C LEU A 17 4.74 -2.46 1.16
N ARG A 18 3.99 -2.92 2.17
CA ARG A 18 3.49 -4.30 2.22
C ARG A 18 2.61 -4.61 1.02
N MET A 19 1.65 -3.75 0.71
CA MET A 19 0.80 -3.93 -0.47
C MET A 19 1.61 -3.99 -1.76
N PHE A 20 2.59 -3.09 -1.92
CA PHE A 20 3.50 -3.07 -3.05
C PHE A 20 4.28 -4.38 -3.21
N GLN A 21 4.83 -4.92 -2.11
CA GLN A 21 5.52 -6.22 -2.13
C GLN A 21 4.61 -7.35 -2.65
N LYS A 22 3.34 -7.34 -2.24
CA LYS A 22 2.35 -8.34 -2.67
C LYS A 22 1.91 -8.18 -4.12
N LEU A 23 1.85 -6.95 -4.63
CA LEU A 23 1.56 -6.68 -6.03
C LEU A 23 2.71 -7.08 -6.96
N CYS A 24 3.94 -6.77 -6.59
CA CYS A 24 5.12 -7.05 -7.40
C CYS A 24 5.57 -8.50 -7.30
N GLY A 25 5.59 -9.08 -6.09
CA GLY A 25 6.22 -10.36 -5.84
C GLY A 25 7.75 -10.28 -5.80
N GLN A 26 8.36 -11.26 -5.15
CA GLN A 26 9.80 -11.27 -4.87
C GLN A 26 10.65 -11.30 -6.14
N ASP A 27 10.20 -12.00 -7.19
CA ASP A 27 10.88 -12.07 -8.49
C ASP A 27 11.09 -10.70 -9.15
N SER A 28 10.19 -9.75 -8.87
CA SER A 28 10.23 -8.39 -9.39
C SER A 28 10.99 -7.41 -8.52
N PHE A 29 11.45 -7.79 -7.31
CA PHE A 29 12.17 -6.88 -6.41
C PHE A 29 13.50 -6.41 -7.00
N LYS A 30 14.16 -7.24 -7.80
CA LYS A 30 15.33 -6.83 -8.59
C LYS A 30 15.06 -5.68 -9.57
N ASN A 31 13.80 -5.35 -9.87
CA ASN A 31 13.41 -4.20 -10.70
C ASN A 31 12.93 -3.00 -9.87
N VAL A 32 13.09 -3.04 -8.55
CA VAL A 32 12.67 -1.98 -7.65
C VAL A 32 13.87 -1.11 -7.26
N ILE A 33 13.68 0.21 -7.35
CA ILE A 33 14.64 1.20 -6.86
C ILE A 33 13.99 2.03 -5.74
N ILE A 34 14.54 1.95 -4.55
CA ILE A 34 14.14 2.74 -3.40
C ILE A 34 14.87 4.08 -3.47
N VAL A 35 14.15 5.11 -3.91
CA VAL A 35 14.71 6.46 -4.03
C VAL A 35 14.57 7.23 -2.72
N THR A 36 15.67 7.75 -2.17
CA THR A 36 15.68 8.67 -1.01
C THR A 36 15.80 10.12 -1.47
N THR A 37 15.04 11.02 -0.85
CA THR A 37 14.90 12.44 -1.24
C THR A 37 15.11 13.39 -0.06
N MET A 38 15.11 14.70 -0.34
CA MET A 38 15.25 15.77 0.66
C MET A 38 16.60 15.77 1.40
N TRP A 39 17.65 15.33 0.71
CA TRP A 39 19.02 15.29 1.24
C TRP A 39 19.55 16.67 1.66
N GLY A 40 19.07 17.76 1.06
CA GLY A 40 19.42 19.13 1.48
C GLY A 40 18.79 19.60 2.81
N ARG A 41 18.00 18.75 3.49
CA ARG A 41 17.36 19.09 4.79
C ARG A 41 18.04 18.45 6.00
N VAL A 42 19.10 17.68 5.80
CA VAL A 42 19.87 16.98 6.84
C VAL A 42 21.36 17.16 6.57
N THR A 43 22.20 16.96 7.58
CA THR A 43 23.65 16.89 7.33
C THR A 43 24.01 15.60 6.58
N SER A 44 25.20 15.57 5.98
CA SER A 44 25.68 14.37 5.26
C SER A 44 25.76 13.16 6.20
N GLU A 45 26.27 13.37 7.41
CA GLU A 45 26.45 12.36 8.43
C GLU A 45 25.10 11.81 8.91
N GLU A 46 24.16 12.69 9.23
CA GLU A 46 22.80 12.29 9.64
C GLU A 46 22.07 11.53 8.53
N GLY A 47 22.16 12.03 7.30
CA GLY A 47 21.53 11.38 6.14
C GLY A 47 22.10 9.99 5.88
N GLN A 48 23.42 9.82 5.98
CA GLN A 48 24.08 8.53 5.83
C GLN A 48 23.68 7.55 6.94
N GLN A 49 23.64 8.00 8.19
CA GLN A 49 23.20 7.17 9.32
C GLN A 49 21.75 6.69 9.09
N ARG A 50 20.84 7.60 8.75
CA ARG A 50 19.43 7.26 8.49
C ARG A 50 19.27 6.34 7.29
N GLU A 51 20.08 6.51 6.25
CA GLU A 51 20.04 5.60 5.10
C GLU A 51 20.46 4.18 5.49
N GLN A 52 21.48 4.04 6.35
CA GLN A 52 21.87 2.74 6.90
C GLN A 52 20.79 2.15 7.81
N GLU A 53 20.17 2.96 8.66
CA GLU A 53 19.04 2.53 9.47
C GLU A 53 17.88 2.04 8.59
N LEU A 54 17.55 2.75 7.51
CA LEU A 54 16.51 2.33 6.56
C LEU A 54 16.81 0.99 5.89
N LYS A 55 18.09 0.70 5.60
CA LYS A 55 18.52 -0.58 5.03
C LYS A 55 18.40 -1.74 6.03
N LEU A 56 18.71 -1.48 7.30
CA LEU A 56 18.92 -2.52 8.30
C LEU A 56 17.72 -2.79 9.22
N SER A 57 16.94 -1.74 9.54
CA SER A 57 15.95 -1.77 10.63
C SER A 57 14.50 -1.82 10.17
N ASP A 58 14.20 -1.49 8.90
CA ASP A 58 12.85 -1.61 8.38
C ASP A 58 12.70 -2.96 7.66
N ASP A 59 12.10 -3.94 8.34
CA ASP A 59 11.88 -5.30 7.82
C ASP A 59 11.27 -5.30 6.41
N LEU A 60 10.45 -4.30 6.06
CA LEU A 60 9.84 -4.21 4.74
C LEU A 60 10.83 -3.71 3.68
N LEU A 61 11.61 -2.68 3.97
CA LEU A 61 12.63 -2.22 3.02
C LEU A 61 13.76 -3.23 2.90
N LYS A 62 14.14 -3.85 4.02
CA LYS A 62 15.12 -4.92 4.05
C LYS A 62 14.70 -6.10 3.18
N ALA A 63 13.44 -6.55 3.28
CA ALA A 63 12.92 -7.62 2.42
C ALA A 63 13.01 -7.29 0.91
N LEU A 64 12.82 -6.01 0.54
CA LEU A 64 13.03 -5.58 -0.85
C LEU A 64 14.50 -5.63 -1.25
N ILE A 65 15.38 -5.11 -0.40
CA ILE A 65 16.84 -5.08 -0.65
C ILE A 65 17.41 -6.50 -0.75
N ASP A 66 17.03 -7.38 0.18
CA ASP A 66 17.42 -8.79 0.19
C ASP A 66 16.90 -9.53 -1.05
N GLY A 67 15.78 -9.08 -1.63
CA GLY A 67 15.24 -9.55 -2.92
C GLY A 67 15.86 -8.91 -4.16
N GLY A 68 16.90 -8.08 -4.01
CA GLY A 68 17.63 -7.46 -5.12
C GLY A 68 17.23 -6.04 -5.46
N ALA A 69 16.34 -5.40 -4.68
CA ALA A 69 16.06 -3.98 -4.84
C ALA A 69 17.31 -3.15 -4.50
N THR A 70 17.50 -2.04 -5.20
CA THR A 70 18.63 -1.13 -4.93
C THR A 70 18.13 0.20 -4.37
N MET A 71 19.03 0.95 -3.72
CA MET A 71 18.75 2.31 -3.27
C MET A 71 19.45 3.34 -4.16
N ALA A 72 18.80 4.48 -4.36
CA ALA A 72 19.39 5.62 -5.06
C ALA A 72 19.04 6.93 -4.35
N ARG A 73 19.99 7.87 -4.31
CA ARG A 73 19.79 9.20 -3.72
C ARG A 73 19.35 10.17 -4.81
N HIS A 74 18.27 10.89 -4.57
CA HIS A 74 17.79 11.96 -5.44
C HIS A 74 17.90 13.30 -4.69
N ASP A 75 18.73 14.17 -5.24
CA ASP A 75 19.06 15.49 -4.71
C ASP A 75 18.12 16.61 -5.19
N GLY A 76 17.08 16.26 -5.95
CA GLY A 76 16.13 17.22 -6.53
C GLY A 76 16.53 17.75 -7.91
N THR A 77 17.66 17.32 -8.45
CA THR A 77 18.09 17.70 -9.80
C THR A 77 17.53 16.77 -10.88
N GLN A 78 17.41 17.28 -12.11
CA GLN A 78 17.03 16.46 -13.26
C GLN A 78 18.04 15.33 -13.52
N GLU A 79 19.33 15.59 -13.31
CA GLU A 79 20.40 14.62 -13.53
C GLU A 79 20.26 13.39 -12.62
N SER A 80 20.07 13.59 -11.32
CA SER A 80 19.88 12.46 -10.40
C SER A 80 18.61 11.67 -10.70
N ALA A 81 17.53 12.32 -11.15
CA ALA A 81 16.33 11.63 -11.61
C ALA A 81 16.59 10.78 -12.87
N LEU A 82 17.32 11.31 -13.85
CA LEU A 82 17.69 10.58 -15.05
C LEU A 82 18.60 9.38 -14.75
N ASN A 83 19.51 9.50 -13.78
CA ASN A 83 20.35 8.38 -13.35
C ASN A 83 19.50 7.23 -12.80
N VAL A 84 18.51 7.51 -11.95
CA VAL A 84 17.57 6.49 -11.45
C VAL A 84 16.83 5.80 -12.60
N ILE A 85 16.38 6.56 -13.60
CA ILE A 85 15.68 6.00 -14.77
C ILE A 85 16.62 5.12 -15.60
N ARG A 86 17.84 5.58 -15.86
CA ARG A 86 18.86 4.79 -16.59
C ARG A 86 19.14 3.48 -15.85
N ASP A 87 19.28 3.50 -14.54
CA ASP A 87 19.52 2.29 -13.73
C ASP A 87 18.36 1.28 -13.82
N LEU A 88 17.15 1.74 -14.08
CA LEU A 88 15.98 0.89 -14.26
C LEU A 88 15.94 0.26 -15.66
N LEU A 89 16.30 1.02 -16.70
CA LEU A 89 16.25 0.57 -18.10
C LEU A 89 17.21 -0.58 -18.44
N HIS A 90 18.29 -0.74 -17.66
CA HIS A 90 19.25 -1.83 -17.86
C HIS A 90 18.85 -3.15 -17.19
N ARG A 91 17.68 -3.21 -16.55
CA ARG A 91 17.21 -4.40 -15.81
C ARG A 91 16.34 -5.27 -16.71
N ASN A 92 16.46 -6.58 -16.51
CA ASN A 92 15.63 -7.56 -17.23
C ASN A 92 14.15 -7.42 -16.85
N ASP A 93 13.27 -7.67 -17.82
CA ASP A 93 11.83 -7.65 -17.58
C ASP A 93 11.40 -8.68 -16.52
N THR A 94 10.38 -8.31 -15.76
CA THR A 94 9.73 -9.19 -14.80
C THR A 94 8.22 -9.04 -14.90
N VAL A 95 7.50 -10.12 -14.59
CA VAL A 95 6.04 -10.10 -14.52
C VAL A 95 5.64 -9.93 -13.07
N ALA A 96 4.94 -8.84 -12.77
CA ALA A 96 4.42 -8.58 -11.44
C ALA A 96 3.47 -9.71 -10.99
N GLN A 97 3.54 -10.07 -9.70
CA GLN A 97 2.74 -11.14 -9.09
C GLN A 97 1.25 -11.00 -9.38
N ILE A 98 0.68 -9.80 -9.22
CA ILE A 98 -0.74 -9.56 -9.48
C ILE A 98 -1.13 -9.87 -10.94
N VAL A 99 -0.25 -9.59 -11.90
CA VAL A 99 -0.51 -9.87 -13.32
C VAL A 99 -0.44 -11.36 -13.57
N ARG A 100 0.54 -12.06 -12.99
CA ARG A 100 0.65 -13.52 -13.05
C ARG A 100 -0.61 -14.18 -12.49
N GLU A 101 -1.04 -13.76 -11.30
CA GLU A 101 -2.20 -14.34 -10.61
C GLU A 101 -3.52 -14.11 -11.37
N LEU A 102 -3.77 -12.89 -11.83
CA LEU A 102 -5.02 -12.55 -12.53
C LEU A 102 -5.07 -13.10 -13.96
N VAL A 103 -3.97 -13.00 -14.71
CA VAL A 103 -3.98 -13.25 -16.15
C VAL A 103 -3.56 -14.68 -16.49
N ILE A 104 -2.53 -15.20 -15.81
CA ILE A 104 -1.96 -16.51 -16.10
C ILE A 104 -2.65 -17.58 -15.27
N GLU A 105 -2.72 -17.38 -13.95
CA GLU A 105 -3.32 -18.34 -13.00
C GLU A 105 -4.85 -18.22 -12.91
N LYS A 106 -5.43 -17.18 -13.53
CA LYS A 106 -6.88 -16.91 -13.55
C LYS A 106 -7.53 -16.87 -12.17
N LYS A 107 -6.78 -16.43 -11.15
CA LYS A 107 -7.32 -16.18 -9.81
C LYS A 107 -8.28 -14.99 -9.82
N GLY A 108 -9.27 -15.01 -8.93
CA GLY A 108 -10.06 -13.82 -8.62
C GLY A 108 -9.19 -12.75 -7.95
N LEU A 109 -9.56 -11.48 -8.08
CA LEU A 109 -8.78 -10.37 -7.50
C LEU A 109 -8.55 -10.55 -5.99
N LEU A 110 -9.55 -11.04 -5.26
CA LEU A 110 -9.46 -11.22 -3.82
C LEU A 110 -8.72 -12.49 -3.40
N ASP A 111 -8.51 -13.42 -4.34
CA ASP A 111 -7.72 -14.63 -4.13
C ASP A 111 -6.21 -14.41 -4.41
N THR A 112 -5.86 -13.24 -4.96
CA THR A 112 -4.47 -12.84 -5.17
C THR A 112 -3.77 -12.54 -3.84
N GLU A 113 -2.44 -12.60 -3.81
CA GLU A 113 -1.67 -12.24 -2.62
C GLU A 113 -1.95 -10.82 -2.12
N ALA A 114 -2.10 -9.86 -3.05
CA ALA A 114 -2.46 -8.49 -2.73
C ALA A 114 -3.91 -8.36 -2.25
N GLY A 115 -4.83 -9.11 -2.86
CA GLY A 115 -6.23 -9.18 -2.45
C GLY A 115 -6.38 -9.69 -1.02
N MET A 116 -5.67 -10.76 -0.67
CA MET A 116 -5.66 -11.31 0.69
C MET A 116 -5.04 -10.35 1.72
N GLU A 117 -3.99 -9.59 1.36
CA GLU A 117 -3.45 -8.53 2.23
C GLU A 117 -4.50 -7.44 2.44
N LEU A 118 -5.17 -6.98 1.39
CA LEU A 118 -6.24 -5.97 1.50
C LEU A 118 -7.36 -6.46 2.40
N GLN A 119 -7.82 -7.71 2.23
CA GLN A 119 -8.85 -8.31 3.07
C GLN A 119 -8.44 -8.36 4.55
N ARG A 120 -7.18 -8.72 4.85
CA ARG A 120 -6.64 -8.70 6.21
C ARG A 120 -6.69 -7.30 6.82
N GLU A 121 -6.29 -6.28 6.06
CA GLU A 121 -6.31 -4.90 6.54
C GLU A 121 -7.74 -4.39 6.77
N VAL A 122 -8.66 -4.67 5.84
CA VAL A 122 -10.06 -4.27 6.01
C VAL A 122 -10.69 -4.99 7.20
N ARG A 123 -10.40 -6.28 7.41
CA ARG A 123 -10.86 -7.01 8.60
C ARG A 123 -10.35 -6.39 9.90
N SER A 124 -9.08 -5.97 9.94
CA SER A 124 -8.52 -5.28 11.10
C SER A 124 -9.22 -3.93 11.37
N VAL A 125 -9.50 -3.17 10.32
CA VAL A 125 -10.25 -1.90 10.44
C VAL A 125 -11.68 -2.14 10.94
N LEU A 126 -12.38 -3.13 10.38
CA LEU A 126 -13.72 -3.50 10.82
C LEU A 126 -13.77 -3.93 12.29
N GLN A 127 -12.78 -4.71 12.74
CA GLN A 127 -12.68 -5.11 14.14
C GLN A 127 -12.53 -3.90 15.07
N LYS A 128 -11.65 -2.96 14.74
CA LYS A 128 -11.48 -1.72 15.52
C LYS A 128 -12.75 -0.88 15.57
N HIS A 129 -13.46 -0.76 14.44
CA HIS A 129 -14.74 -0.05 14.45
C HIS A 129 -15.81 -0.77 15.28
N GLN A 130 -15.85 -2.10 15.29
CA GLN A 130 -16.76 -2.86 16.15
C GLN A 130 -16.45 -2.65 17.64
N GLU A 131 -15.17 -2.60 18.01
CA GLU A 131 -14.74 -2.29 19.38
C GLU A 131 -15.15 -0.86 19.76
N ASN A 132 -14.90 0.13 18.88
CA ASN A 132 -15.31 1.51 19.10
C ASN A 132 -16.83 1.67 19.26
N LEU A 133 -17.63 0.93 18.47
CA LEU A 133 -19.08 0.95 18.60
C LEU A 133 -19.55 0.45 19.97
N ARG A 134 -18.91 -0.60 20.51
CA ARG A 134 -19.23 -1.09 21.86
C ARG A 134 -18.92 -0.03 22.92
N THR A 135 -17.77 0.63 22.81
CA THR A 135 -17.41 1.73 23.72
C THR A 135 -18.42 2.86 23.66
N LEU A 136 -18.80 3.31 22.46
CA LEU A 136 -19.81 4.36 22.28
C LEU A 136 -21.18 3.94 22.83
N GLU A 137 -21.56 2.66 22.69
CA GLU A 137 -22.80 2.14 23.27
C GLU A 137 -22.78 2.10 24.81
N ASP A 138 -21.60 1.91 25.42
CA ASP A 138 -21.43 2.02 26.88
C ASP A 138 -21.48 3.48 27.34
N GLU A 139 -20.85 4.39 26.60
CA GLU A 139 -20.86 5.84 26.87
C GLU A 139 -22.28 6.42 26.78
N ILE A 140 -23.07 6.06 25.77
CA ILE A 140 -24.48 6.44 25.65
C ILE A 140 -25.27 5.98 26.88
N ARG A 141 -25.12 4.71 27.27
CA ARG A 141 -25.84 4.13 28.43
C ARG A 141 -25.45 4.82 29.73
N GLU A 142 -24.20 5.22 29.89
CA GLU A 142 -23.75 5.95 31.08
C GLU A 142 -24.27 7.39 31.09
N ALA A 143 -24.26 8.07 29.95
CA ALA A 143 -24.82 9.42 29.82
C ALA A 143 -26.32 9.45 30.13
N GLU A 144 -27.08 8.44 29.67
CA GLU A 144 -28.50 8.25 30.02
C GLU A 144 -28.71 8.11 31.53
N ARG A 145 -27.89 7.30 32.22
CA ARG A 145 -27.95 7.15 33.69
C ARG A 145 -27.67 8.45 34.44
N GLN A 146 -26.74 9.25 33.91
CA GLN A 146 -26.36 10.54 34.49
C GLN A 146 -27.30 11.67 34.06
N SER A 147 -28.28 11.40 33.18
CA SER A 147 -29.14 12.41 32.55
C SER A 147 -28.37 13.52 31.83
N ASP A 148 -27.15 13.22 31.35
CA ASP A 148 -26.33 14.14 30.57
C ASP A 148 -26.69 14.04 29.08
N LYS A 149 -27.70 14.82 28.69
CA LYS A 149 -28.19 14.86 27.31
C LYS A 149 -27.13 15.29 26.29
N ARG A 150 -26.15 16.10 26.69
CA ARG A 150 -25.13 16.60 25.76
C ARG A 150 -24.15 15.48 25.41
N ALA A 151 -23.68 14.75 26.42
CA ALA A 151 -22.82 13.59 26.23
C ALA A 151 -23.53 12.47 25.45
N GLU A 152 -24.82 12.25 25.73
CA GLU A 152 -25.66 11.30 24.99
C GLU A 152 -25.74 11.67 23.49
N GLU A 153 -26.06 12.93 23.16
CA GLU A 153 -26.15 13.41 21.78
C GLU A 153 -24.81 13.31 21.02
N GLU A 154 -23.69 13.64 21.67
CA GLU A 154 -22.35 13.55 21.09
C GLU A 154 -21.96 12.10 20.79
N ALA A 155 -22.08 11.21 21.77
CA ALA A 155 -21.76 9.79 21.59
C ALA A 155 -22.69 9.11 20.56
N ALA A 156 -23.97 9.50 20.51
CA ALA A 156 -24.91 9.01 19.49
C ALA A 156 -24.55 9.51 18.08
N ALA A 157 -24.06 10.75 17.94
CA ALA A 157 -23.58 11.27 16.67
C ALA A 157 -22.32 10.54 16.17
N ASP A 158 -21.37 10.29 17.07
CA ASP A 158 -20.15 9.53 16.76
C ASP A 158 -20.46 8.07 16.39
N ARG A 159 -21.41 7.44 17.09
CA ARG A 159 -21.90 6.10 16.76
C ARG A 159 -22.50 6.06 15.35
N ARG A 160 -23.33 7.05 15.00
CA ARG A 160 -23.93 7.16 13.66
C ARG A 160 -22.84 7.28 12.59
N LYS A 161 -21.85 8.14 12.79
CA LYS A 161 -20.73 8.31 11.86
C LYS A 161 -19.91 7.03 11.70
N ALA A 162 -19.60 6.34 12.80
CA ALA A 162 -18.87 5.07 12.74
C ALA A 162 -19.64 3.98 11.96
N LEU A 163 -20.97 3.92 12.10
CA LEU A 163 -21.82 3.01 11.32
C LEU A 163 -21.83 3.35 9.82
N GLU A 164 -21.87 4.63 9.47
CA GLU A 164 -21.78 5.10 8.08
C GLU A 164 -20.43 4.71 7.45
N ASP A 165 -19.32 4.89 8.17
CA ASP A 165 -17.98 4.51 7.72
C ASP A 165 -17.86 3.00 7.49
N ILE A 166 -18.40 2.18 8.41
CA ILE A 166 -18.46 0.71 8.22
C ILE A 166 -19.29 0.35 6.98
N ALA A 167 -20.47 0.96 6.81
CA ALA A 167 -21.35 0.68 5.69
C ALA A 167 -20.68 1.04 4.36
N LYS A 168 -19.94 2.16 4.32
CA LYS A 168 -19.17 2.58 3.14
C LYS A 168 -18.06 1.56 2.81
N LEU A 169 -17.27 1.16 3.81
CA LEU A 169 -16.19 0.18 3.63
C LEU A 169 -16.71 -1.17 3.12
N ARG A 170 -17.86 -1.64 3.64
CA ARG A 170 -18.49 -2.89 3.16
C ARG A 170 -18.92 -2.80 1.70
N ARG A 171 -19.54 -1.69 1.29
CA ARG A 171 -19.94 -1.47 -0.10
C ARG A 171 -18.73 -1.41 -1.05
N GLU A 172 -17.61 -0.84 -0.60
CA GLU A 172 -16.38 -0.81 -1.40
C GLU A 172 -15.80 -2.23 -1.59
N LEU A 173 -15.84 -3.07 -0.56
CA LEU A 173 -15.45 -4.47 -0.68
C LEU A 173 -16.35 -5.27 -1.62
N GLU A 174 -17.68 -5.15 -1.48
CA GLU A 174 -18.64 -5.85 -2.35
C GLU A 174 -18.46 -5.48 -3.83
N LYS A 175 -18.11 -4.21 -4.12
CA LYS A 175 -17.78 -3.79 -5.49
C LYS A 175 -16.55 -4.52 -6.03
N LEU A 176 -15.52 -4.72 -5.20
CA LEU A 176 -14.31 -5.45 -5.60
C LEU A 176 -14.60 -6.94 -5.83
N GLU A 177 -15.45 -7.55 -5.00
CA GLU A 177 -15.96 -8.93 -5.19
C GLU A 177 -16.70 -9.08 -6.52
N ASN A 178 -17.64 -8.19 -6.81
CA ASN A 178 -18.44 -8.27 -8.03
C ASN A 178 -17.63 -7.99 -9.29
N THR A 179 -16.63 -7.12 -9.20
CA THR A 179 -15.74 -6.82 -10.34
C THR A 179 -14.86 -8.03 -10.70
N SER A 180 -14.56 -8.90 -9.73
CA SER A 180 -13.77 -10.12 -9.96
C SER A 180 -14.59 -11.31 -10.50
N GLY A 181 -15.93 -11.27 -10.41
CA GLY A 181 -16.83 -12.27 -11.01
C GLY A 181 -17.08 -12.08 -12.51
N THR A 182 -16.95 -10.86 -13.03
CA THR A 182 -16.83 -10.62 -14.48
C THR A 182 -15.39 -10.89 -14.88
N GLY A 183 -15.12 -12.12 -15.32
CA GLY A 183 -13.82 -12.50 -15.86
C GLY A 183 -13.29 -11.39 -16.77
N ILE A 184 -12.06 -10.98 -16.52
CA ILE A 184 -11.31 -10.04 -17.36
C ILE A 184 -11.38 -10.61 -18.78
N ARG A 185 -12.33 -10.12 -19.58
CA ARG A 185 -12.32 -10.32 -21.02
C ARG A 185 -11.12 -9.54 -21.48
N CYS A 186 -10.03 -10.25 -21.76
CA CYS A 186 -8.91 -9.73 -22.54
C CYS A 186 -9.50 -9.18 -23.85
N VAL A 187 -9.73 -7.86 -23.90
CA VAL A 187 -10.00 -7.18 -25.15
C VAL A 187 -8.62 -6.92 -25.77
N GLY A 188 -8.33 -7.68 -26.83
CA GLY A 188 -7.33 -7.33 -27.83
C GLY A 188 -5.89 -7.61 -27.44
N GLY A 189 -5.33 -8.67 -28.03
CA GLY A 189 -3.90 -8.85 -28.13
C GLY A 189 -3.23 -7.70 -28.87
N PHE A 190 -2.06 -7.31 -28.39
CA PHE A 190 -1.07 -6.56 -29.15
C PHE A 190 0.15 -7.47 -29.32
N TYR A 191 0.03 -8.42 -30.26
CA TYR A 191 1.19 -8.88 -31.02
C TYR A 191 1.08 -8.19 -32.37
N VAL A 192 1.78 -7.06 -32.54
CA VAL A 192 2.04 -6.49 -33.85
C VAL A 192 3.48 -5.98 -33.85
N LEU A 193 4.41 -6.84 -34.29
CA LEU A 193 5.73 -6.44 -34.77
C LEU A 193 6.40 -7.63 -35.48
N SER A 194 5.83 -8.02 -36.61
CA SER A 194 6.48 -8.66 -37.76
C SER A 194 5.36 -8.99 -38.74
N ASP A 195 5.19 -8.13 -39.75
CA ASP A 195 4.66 -8.42 -41.09
C ASP A 195 4.27 -7.08 -41.74
N TRP A 196 5.30 -6.37 -42.19
CA TRP A 196 5.23 -5.32 -43.21
C TRP A 196 6.46 -5.52 -44.10
N LEU A 197 6.36 -6.48 -45.00
CA LEU A 197 7.15 -6.61 -46.22
C LEU A 197 6.44 -7.63 -47.13
N GLU A 198 5.40 -7.16 -47.81
CA GLU A 198 5.03 -7.51 -49.20
C GLU A 198 4.03 -6.48 -49.73
#